data_AF-A0A852U3W5-F1
#
_entry.id   AF-A0A852U3W5-F1
#
_cell.length_a   1.000
_cell.length_b   1.000
_cell.length_c   1.000
_cell.angle_alpha   90.00
_cell.angle_beta   90.00
_cell.angle_gamma   90.00
#
_symmetry.space_group_name_H-M   'P 1'
#
loop_
_entity.id
_entity.type
_entity.pdbx_description
1 polymer ?
#
loop_
_entity_poly.entity_id
_entity_poly.type
_entity_poly.pdbx_seq_one_letter_code
_entity_poly.pdbx_strand_id
1 'polypeptide(L)'
;MSHTDPTAAQQRAARVLVTLLGTGLPPADWSLSQIIPDELTGHLERGGTAGLQAWAEAFGAEVDWQRHRGCRPRVIFEVNGVSVQVWTYLPELDESAGGER
;
A
#
# COMPACT_ATOMS: atom_id res chain seq x y z
N MET A 1 4.19 -16.62 22.15
CA MET A 1 3.73 -15.56 21.22
C MET A 1 4.07 -14.23 21.87
N SER A 2 5.11 -13.55 21.41
CA SER A 2 5.52 -12.27 21.98
C SER A 2 4.46 -11.22 21.63
N HIS A 3 3.81 -10.65 22.65
CA HIS A 3 2.98 -9.46 22.48
C HIS A 3 3.92 -8.31 22.08
N THR A 4 3.91 -7.95 20.80
CA THR A 4 4.52 -6.69 20.37
C THR A 4 3.72 -5.55 21.00
N ASP A 5 4.37 -4.70 21.79
CA ASP A 5 3.76 -3.48 22.31
C ASP A 5 3.20 -2.67 21.13
N PRO A 6 1.88 -2.41 21.09
CA PRO A 6 1.26 -1.68 19.98
C PRO A 6 1.87 -0.29 19.79
N THR A 7 2.35 0.34 20.87
CA THR A 7 3.04 1.63 20.82
C THR A 7 4.37 1.52 20.07
N ALA A 8 5.12 0.44 20.32
CA ALA A 8 6.40 0.20 19.65
C ALA A 8 6.22 -0.10 18.16
N ALA A 9 5.16 -0.83 17.78
CA ALA A 9 4.82 -1.09 16.38
C ALA A 9 4.44 0.20 15.64
N GLN A 10 3.60 1.04 16.25
CA GLN A 10 3.23 2.34 15.68
C GLN A 10 4.44 3.26 15.51
N GLN A 11 5.36 3.29 16.49
CA GLN A 11 6.58 4.08 16.40
C GLN A 11 7.50 3.61 15.26
N ARG A 12 7.65 2.30 15.04
CA ARG A 12 8.42 1.78 13.91
C ARG A 12 7.79 2.16 12.57
N ALA A 13 6.49 1.95 12.42
CA ALA A 13 5.79 2.30 11.20
C ALA A 13 5.83 3.82 10.92
N ALA A 14 5.75 4.66 11.95
CA ALA A 14 5.93 6.11 11.80
C ALA A 14 7.35 6.50 11.33
N ARG A 15 8.40 5.83 11.82
CA ARG A 15 9.78 6.06 11.33
C ARG A 15 9.96 5.64 9.87
N VAL A 16 9.35 4.52 9.50
CA VAL A 16 9.31 4.07 8.11
C VAL A 16 8.59 5.10 7.24
N LEU A 17 7.43 5.60 7.68
CA LEU A 17 6.72 6.67 6.97
C LEU A 17 7.61 7.90 6.71
N VAL A 18 8.34 8.39 7.71
CA VAL A 18 9.28 9.52 7.52
C VAL A 18 10.33 9.23 6.45
N THR A 19 10.84 7.99 6.42
CA THR A 19 11.81 7.56 5.39
C THR A 19 11.17 7.56 4.00
N LEU A 20 9.94 7.04 3.89
CA LEU A 20 9.20 6.97 2.64
C LEU A 20 8.88 8.36 2.07
N LEU A 21 8.52 9.32 2.93
CA LEU A 21 8.27 10.70 2.53
C LEU A 21 9.51 11.39 1.92
N GLY A 22 10.72 10.90 2.23
CA GLY A 22 11.97 11.42 1.67
C GLY A 22 12.39 10.82 0.32
N THR A 23 11.66 9.83 -0.20
CA THR A 23 12.06 9.09 -1.43
C THR A 23 11.83 9.86 -2.73
N GLY A 24 11.00 10.92 -2.71
CA GLY A 24 10.58 11.62 -3.92
C GLY A 24 9.61 10.83 -4.80
N LEU A 25 9.09 9.71 -4.30
CA LEU A 25 8.07 8.92 -4.98
C LEU A 25 6.71 9.63 -5.01
N PRO A 26 5.81 9.21 -5.92
CA PRO A 26 4.46 9.77 -6.00
C PRO A 26 3.77 9.78 -4.63
N PRO A 27 3.16 10.91 -4.24
CA PRO A 27 2.58 11.07 -2.92
C PRO A 27 1.43 10.08 -2.71
N ALA A 28 1.31 9.60 -1.48
CA ALA A 28 0.26 8.70 -1.05
C ALA A 28 -0.35 9.21 0.27
N ASP A 29 -1.64 8.96 0.46
CA ASP A 29 -2.33 9.13 1.73
C ASP A 29 -2.01 7.94 2.63
N TRP A 30 -1.31 8.20 3.73
CA TRP A 30 -0.80 7.15 4.61
C TRP A 30 -1.72 6.89 5.80
N SER A 31 -1.85 5.61 6.15
CA SER A 31 -2.56 5.15 7.34
C SER A 31 -1.83 3.97 7.97
N LEU A 32 -1.93 3.87 9.29
CA LEU A 32 -1.37 2.76 10.06
C LEU A 32 -2.47 1.72 10.30
N SER A 33 -2.14 0.45 10.13
CA SER A 33 -3.09 -0.63 10.44
C SER A 33 -3.32 -0.72 11.95
N GLN A 34 -4.58 -0.85 12.36
CA GLN A 34 -4.95 -1.11 13.75
C GLN A 34 -5.04 -2.62 14.05
N ILE A 35 -5.06 -3.45 13.01
CA ILE A 35 -5.30 -4.90 13.11
C ILE A 35 -4.00 -5.67 12.95
N ILE A 36 -3.15 -5.24 12.01
CA ILE A 36 -1.88 -5.89 11.70
C ILE A 36 -0.77 -4.99 12.25
N PRO A 37 -0.09 -5.41 13.35
CA PRO A 37 1.07 -4.69 13.85
C PRO A 37 2.15 -4.56 12.76
N ASP A 38 2.88 -3.46 12.77
CA ASP A 38 3.97 -3.20 11.81
C ASP A 38 3.50 -3.15 10.34
N GLU A 39 2.29 -2.66 10.09
CA GLU A 39 1.78 -2.43 8.74
C GLU A 39 1.46 -0.95 8.49
N LEU A 40 1.99 -0.45 7.37
CA LEU A 40 1.77 0.89 6.85
C LEU A 40 1.09 0.80 5.48
N THR A 41 -0.06 1.45 5.34
CA THR A 41 -0.82 1.47 4.09
C THR A 41 -0.80 2.86 3.47
N GLY A 42 -0.32 2.97 2.22
CA GLY A 42 -0.38 4.15 1.37
C GLY A 42 -1.45 4.02 0.31
N HIS A 43 -2.27 5.06 0.14
CA HIS A 43 -3.28 5.14 -0.89
C HIS A 43 -2.92 6.24 -1.90
N LEU A 44 -2.77 5.87 -3.16
CA LEU A 44 -2.58 6.82 -4.25
C LEU A 44 -3.93 7.33 -4.75
N GLU A 45 -3.91 8.46 -5.45
CA GLU A 45 -5.09 8.95 -6.17
C GLU A 45 -5.68 7.89 -7.11
N ARG A 46 -6.98 7.99 -7.39
CA ARG A 46 -7.71 7.10 -8.30
C ARG A 46 -7.01 7.06 -9.67
N GLY A 47 -6.78 5.86 -10.20
CA GLY A 47 -6.07 5.69 -11.48
C GLY A 47 -4.55 5.86 -11.41
N GLY A 48 -3.97 5.94 -10.20
CA GLY A 48 -2.53 6.13 -9.96
C GLY A 48 -1.62 4.95 -10.30
N THR A 49 -1.88 4.22 -11.39
CA THR A 49 -1.12 3.01 -11.79
C THR A 49 0.34 3.31 -12.14
N ALA A 50 0.61 4.44 -12.81
CA ALA A 50 1.97 4.88 -13.06
C ALA A 50 2.72 5.14 -11.74
N GLY A 51 2.03 5.70 -10.75
CA GLY A 51 2.62 5.90 -9.44
C GLY A 51 2.89 4.58 -8.74
N LEU A 52 1.96 3.65 -8.82
CA LEU A 52 2.10 2.30 -8.28
C LEU A 52 3.30 1.56 -8.90
N GLN A 53 3.52 1.71 -10.20
CA GLN A 53 4.68 1.15 -10.91
C GLN A 53 6.00 1.77 -10.42
N ALA A 54 6.03 3.09 -10.18
CA ALA A 54 7.21 3.75 -9.62
C ALA A 54 7.55 3.23 -8.21
N TRP A 55 6.54 2.96 -7.38
CA TRP A 55 6.73 2.31 -6.08
C TRP A 55 7.27 0.88 -6.22
N ALA A 56 6.74 0.09 -7.16
CA ALA A 56 7.23 -1.26 -7.43
C ALA A 56 8.72 -1.25 -7.83
N GLU A 57 9.09 -0.39 -8.78
CA GLU A 57 10.47 -0.28 -9.27
C GLU A 57 11.45 0.17 -8.18
N ALA A 58 11.08 1.17 -7.39
CA ALA A 58 11.95 1.72 -6.35
C ALA A 58 12.31 0.71 -5.25
N PHE A 59 11.42 -0.24 -4.97
CA PHE A 59 11.61 -1.26 -3.94
C PHE A 59 11.84 -2.67 -4.49
N GLY A 60 12.00 -2.82 -5.81
CA GLY A 60 12.20 -4.12 -6.46
C GLY A 60 11.04 -5.10 -6.22
N ALA A 61 9.83 -4.57 -6.07
CA ALA A 61 8.61 -5.33 -5.84
C ALA A 61 7.78 -5.47 -7.12
N GLU A 62 6.78 -6.34 -7.10
CA GLU A 62 5.84 -6.52 -8.20
C GLU A 62 4.48 -5.88 -7.86
N VAL A 63 3.80 -5.41 -8.89
CA VAL A 63 2.41 -4.97 -8.77
C VAL A 63 1.50 -6.20 -8.76
N ASP A 64 0.79 -6.39 -7.65
CA ASP A 64 -0.31 -7.35 -7.52
C ASP A 64 -1.57 -6.75 -8.16
N TRP A 65 -1.96 -7.30 -9.30
CA TRP A 65 -3.12 -6.86 -10.09
C TRP A 65 -4.41 -7.62 -9.75
N GLN A 66 -4.51 -8.30 -8.59
CA GLN A 66 -5.65 -9.16 -8.22
C GLN A 66 -7.01 -8.60 -8.68
N ARG A 67 -7.60 -9.27 -9.68
CA ARG A 67 -8.86 -8.88 -10.35
C ARG A 67 -10.13 -9.30 -9.61
N HIS A 68 -10.00 -9.94 -8.45
CA HIS A 68 -11.14 -10.47 -7.71
C HIS A 68 -11.35 -9.64 -6.45
N ARG A 69 -12.35 -8.74 -6.49
CA ARG A 69 -12.81 -7.78 -5.46
C ARG A 69 -12.27 -6.34 -5.64
N GLY A 70 -13.03 -5.53 -6.38
CA GLY A 70 -12.96 -4.07 -6.31
C GLY A 70 -11.71 -3.43 -6.92
N CYS A 71 -10.95 -4.16 -7.74
CA CYS A 71 -9.92 -3.65 -8.64
C CYS A 71 -8.95 -2.66 -7.99
N ARG A 72 -8.27 -3.15 -6.94
CA ARG A 72 -7.27 -2.40 -6.18
C ARG A 72 -5.89 -2.99 -6.42
N PRO A 73 -5.21 -2.63 -7.53
CA PRO A 73 -3.83 -3.03 -7.69
C PRO A 73 -3.00 -2.45 -6.56
N ARG A 74 -2.04 -3.23 -6.08
CA ARG A 74 -1.20 -2.87 -4.95
C ARG A 74 0.23 -3.36 -5.14
N VAL A 75 1.14 -2.75 -4.41
CA VAL A 75 2.52 -3.20 -4.25
C VAL A 75 2.74 -3.43 -2.77
N ILE A 76 3.35 -4.56 -2.43
CA ILE A 76 3.70 -4.91 -1.05
C ILE A 76 5.20 -5.10 -0.99
N PHE A 77 5.84 -4.46 -0.02
CA PHE A 77 7.28 -4.54 0.23
C PHE A 77 7.57 -4.35 1.73
N GLU A 78 8.80 -4.62 2.16
CA GLU A 78 9.21 -4.46 3.55
C GLU A 78 10.26 -3.37 3.68
N VAL A 79 10.13 -2.51 4.70
CA VAL A 79 11.15 -1.53 5.07
C VAL A 79 11.39 -1.62 6.57
N ASN A 80 12.63 -1.96 6.96
CA ASN A 80 13.04 -2.07 8.36
C ASN A 80 12.11 -2.94 9.22
N GLY A 81 11.61 -4.06 8.67
CA GLY A 81 10.70 -4.97 9.36
C GLY A 81 9.24 -4.51 9.43
N VAL A 82 8.88 -3.41 8.76
CA VAL A 82 7.50 -2.93 8.61
C VAL A 82 7.01 -3.32 7.21
N SER A 83 5.86 -4.00 7.16
CA SER A 83 5.15 -4.29 5.91
C SER A 83 4.54 -2.99 5.38
N VAL A 84 4.85 -2.64 4.14
CA VAL A 84 4.32 -1.47 3.46
C VAL A 84 3.47 -1.93 2.28
N GLN A 85 2.22 -1.47 2.25
CA GLN A 85 1.32 -1.68 1.12
C GLN A 85 0.98 -0.34 0.49
N VAL A 86 1.24 -0.16 -0.81
CA VAL A 86 0.76 0.98 -1.58
C VAL A 86 -0.29 0.50 -2.57
N TRP A 87 -1.42 1.19 -2.70
CA TRP A 87 -2.49 0.78 -3.61
C TRP A 87 -3.22 1.98 -4.23
N THR A 88 -3.91 1.73 -5.35
CA THR A 88 -4.83 2.69 -5.98
C THR A 88 -6.15 2.00 -6.32
N TYR A 89 -7.19 2.76 -6.59
CA TYR A 89 -8.47 2.24 -7.10
C TYR A 89 -8.56 2.41 -8.61
N LEU A 90 -8.95 1.34 -9.31
CA LEU A 90 -9.18 1.34 -10.76
C LEU A 90 -10.68 1.30 -11.09
N PRO A 91 -11.27 2.39 -11.61
CA PRO A 91 -12.69 2.43 -11.97
C PRO A 91 -13.02 1.63 -13.23
N GLU A 92 -12.10 1.55 -14.20
CA GLU A 92 -12.33 0.92 -15.52
C GLU A 92 -12.53 -0.61 -15.44
N LEU A 93 -12.08 -1.23 -14.36
CA LEU A 93 -12.26 -2.66 -14.10
C LEU A 93 -13.51 -2.96 -13.27
N ASP A 94 -14.20 -1.95 -12.75
CA ASP A 94 -15.45 -2.10 -11.96
C ASP A 94 -16.68 -2.26 -12.89
N GLU A 95 -16.66 -1.61 -14.05
CA GLU A 95 -17.75 -1.69 -15.04
C GLU A 95 -17.86 -3.07 -15.72
N SER A 96 -16.77 -3.85 -15.73
CA SER A 96 -16.77 -5.22 -16.28
C SER A 96 -17.49 -6.24 -15.38
N ALA A 97 -17.86 -5.87 -14.15
CA ALA A 97 -18.60 -6.73 -13.22
C ALA A 97 -20.12 -6.44 -13.18
N GLY A 98 -20.60 -5.53 -14.05
CA GLY A 98 -21.95 -4.93 -14.00
C GLY A 98 -22.92 -5.29 -15.13
N GLY A 99 -22.74 -6.39 -15.85
CA GLY A 99 -23.76 -6.96 -16.76
C GLY A 99 -23.69 -8.49 -16.68
N GLU A 100 -24.74 -9.24 -16.36
CA GLU A 100 -26.10 -9.22 -16.92
C GLU A 100 -27.18 -9.16 -15.82
N ARG A 101 -28.28 -8.44 -16.11
CA ARG A 101 -29.59 -8.64 -15.49
C ARG A 101 -30.52 -9.23 -16.53
#